data_AF-A0A0T9RRB7-F1
#
_entry.id   AF-A0A0T9RRB7-F1
#
_cell.length_a   1.000
_cell.length_b   1.000
_cell.length_c   1.000
_cell.angle_alpha   90.00
_cell.angle_beta   90.00
_cell.angle_gamma   90.00
#
_symmetry.space_group_name_H-M   'P 1'
#
loop_
_entity.id
_entity.type
_entity.pdbx_description
1 polymer ?
#
loop_
_entity_poly.entity_id
_entity_poly.type
_entity_poly.pdbx_seq_one_letter_code
_entity_poly.pdbx_strand_id
1 'polypeptide(L)'
;MRELKPNEQINRLSGAVKDMDCLSRQALSEIVAITDLLLHWMESPECYHHIDKVADALTLISYRAQETIDNVGREAESVGCEYVDHDRERRHAAAHQYKTGRGEHA
;
A
#
# COMPACT_ATOMS: atom_id res chain seq x y z
N MET A 1 -18.35 -14.52 18.64
CA MET A 1 -18.31 -13.06 18.35
C MET A 1 -19.62 -12.46 18.80
N ARG A 2 -19.61 -11.28 19.43
CA ARG A 2 -20.84 -10.57 19.79
C ARG A 2 -21.33 -9.84 18.54
N GLU A 3 -22.55 -10.10 18.09
CA GLU A 3 -23.16 -9.28 17.03
C GLU A 3 -23.34 -7.85 17.53
N LEU A 4 -22.71 -6.91 16.84
CA LEU A 4 -22.82 -5.49 17.14
C LEU A 4 -24.19 -4.98 16.71
N LYS A 5 -24.72 -3.99 17.44
CA LYS A 5 -25.94 -3.31 17.01
C LYS A 5 -25.67 -2.51 15.73
N PRO A 6 -26.67 -2.27 14.86
CA PRO A 6 -26.48 -1.51 13.62
C PRO A 6 -25.77 -0.16 13.81
N ASN A 7 -26.11 0.60 14.86
CA ASN A 7 -25.43 1.87 15.15
C ASN A 7 -23.94 1.69 15.51
N GLU A 8 -23.58 0.61 16.21
CA GLU A 8 -22.18 0.33 16.56
C GLU A 8 -21.39 -0.07 15.31
N GLN A 9 -22.00 -0.81 14.38
CA GLN A 9 -21.39 -1.13 13.09
C GLN A 9 -21.17 0.12 12.23
N ILE A 10 -22.17 1.01 12.14
CA ILE A 10 -22.07 2.27 11.40
C ILE A 10 -20.96 3.16 11.99
N ASN A 11 -20.88 3.25 13.32
CA ASN A 11 -19.84 4.04 13.98
C ASN A 11 -18.43 3.47 13.70
N ARG A 12 -18.27 2.14 13.73
CA ARG A 12 -16.99 1.50 13.38
C ARG A 12 -16.61 1.74 11.92
N LEU A 13 -17.56 1.59 11.00
CA LEU A 13 -17.33 1.88 9.59
C LEU A 13 -16.94 3.35 9.37
N SER A 14 -17.64 4.29 10.02
CA SER A 14 -17.31 5.71 9.93
C SER A 14 -15.93 6.04 10.53
N GLY A 15 -15.52 5.33 11.58
CA GLY A 15 -14.17 5.42 12.14
C GLY A 15 -13.11 4.98 11.13
N ALA A 16 -13.23 3.75 10.62
CA ALA A 16 -12.31 3.21 9.63
C ALA A 16 -12.20 4.11 8.38
N VAL A 17 -13.31 4.66 7.88
CA VAL A 17 -13.27 5.60 6.73
C VAL A 17 -12.48 6.87 7.05
N LYS A 18 -12.62 7.43 8.26
CA LYS A 18 -11.84 8.61 8.67
C LYS A 18 -10.36 8.28 8.82
N ASP A 19 -10.05 7.11 9.38
CA ASP A 19 -8.67 6.68 9.57
C ASP A 19 -8.00 6.42 8.21
N MET A 20 -8.69 5.77 7.26
CA MET A 20 -8.23 5.61 5.88
C MET A 20 -8.03 6.94 5.15
N ASP A 21 -8.94 7.91 5.30
CA ASP A 21 -8.77 9.26 4.72
C ASP A 21 -7.53 9.95 5.29
N CYS A 22 -7.35 9.90 6.61
CA CYS A 22 -6.21 10.49 7.30
C CYS A 22 -4.89 9.89 6.79
N LEU A 23 -4.78 8.55 6.81
CA LEU A 23 -3.61 7.81 6.34
C LEU A 23 -3.29 8.13 4.87
N SER A 24 -4.32 8.12 4.01
CA SER A 24 -4.17 8.38 2.58
C SER A 24 -3.72 9.81 2.32
N ARG A 25 -4.40 10.80 2.92
CA ARG A 25 -4.09 12.21 2.69
C ARG A 25 -2.69 12.56 3.19
N GLN A 26 -2.29 12.05 4.36
CA GLN A 26 -0.95 12.29 4.87
C GLN A 26 0.10 11.72 3.90
N ALA A 27 0.02 10.43 3.58
CA ALA A 27 1.03 9.78 2.77
C ALA A 27 1.08 10.31 1.32
N LEU A 28 -0.08 10.57 0.71
CA LEU A 28 -0.13 11.15 -0.64
C LEU A 28 0.46 12.56 -0.67
N SER A 29 0.22 13.38 0.37
CA SER A 29 0.84 14.71 0.46
C SER A 29 2.36 14.62 0.60
N GLU A 30 2.86 13.68 1.39
CA GLU A 30 4.30 13.42 1.53
C GLU A 30 4.92 12.94 0.21
N ILE A 31 4.27 12.01 -0.50
CA ILE A 31 4.72 11.51 -1.81
C ILE A 31 4.78 12.65 -2.83
N VAL A 32 3.75 13.50 -2.89
CA VAL A 32 3.73 14.68 -3.78
C VAL A 32 4.90 15.61 -3.45
N ALA A 33 5.09 15.96 -2.18
CA ALA A 33 6.17 16.86 -1.76
C ALA A 33 7.56 16.32 -2.10
N ILE A 34 7.82 15.02 -1.87
CA ILE A 34 9.10 14.39 -2.22
C ILE A 34 9.30 14.36 -3.74
N THR A 35 8.24 14.06 -4.49
CA THR A 35 8.29 14.00 -5.96
C THR A 35 8.56 15.39 -6.55
N ASP A 36 7.88 16.44 -6.08
CA ASP A 36 8.11 17.81 -6.54
C ASP A 36 9.55 18.27 -6.24
N LEU A 37 10.06 17.95 -5.04
CA LEU A 37 11.44 18.25 -4.68
C LEU A 37 12.44 17.53 -5.60
N LEU A 38 12.19 16.25 -5.90
CA LEU A 38 13.03 15.46 -6.77
C LEU A 38 13.02 15.99 -8.21
N LEU A 39 11.83 16.30 -8.74
CA LEU A 39 11.67 16.86 -10.08
C LEU A 39 12.41 18.19 -10.22
N HIS A 40 12.28 19.09 -9.24
CA HIS A 40 13.01 20.35 -9.24
C HIS A 40 14.53 20.13 -9.14
N TRP A 41 14.98 19.17 -8.32
CA TRP A 41 16.41 18.89 -8.20
C TRP A 41 17.01 18.31 -9.48
N MET A 42 16.26 17.51 -10.24
CA MET A 42 16.69 16.95 -11.53
C MET A 42 16.92 17.99 -12.62
N GLU A 43 16.49 19.24 -12.42
CA GLU A 43 16.81 20.38 -13.30
C GLU A 43 18.23 20.92 -13.05
N SER A 44 18.89 20.51 -11.96
CA SER A 44 20.25 20.93 -11.58
C SER A 44 21.33 19.92 -12.01
N PRO A 45 22.50 20.37 -12.53
CA PRO A 45 23.62 19.48 -12.87
C PRO A 45 24.14 18.65 -11.69
N GLU A 46 24.04 19.18 -10.47
CA GLU A 46 24.44 18.50 -9.24
C GLU A 46 23.66 17.20 -9.02
N CYS A 47 22.40 17.13 -9.44
CA CYS A 47 21.59 15.90 -9.35
C CYS A 47 22.26 14.73 -10.08
N TYR A 48 22.86 14.96 -11.25
CA TYR A 48 23.47 13.90 -12.05
C TYR A 48 24.82 13.43 -11.48
N HIS A 49 25.43 14.21 -10.58
CA HIS A 49 26.59 13.78 -9.79
C HIS A 49 26.18 12.91 -8.60
N HIS A 50 24.90 12.93 -8.22
CA HIS A 50 24.34 12.26 -7.05
C HIS A 50 23.13 11.39 -7.43
N ILE A 51 23.22 10.67 -8.54
CA ILE A 51 22.12 9.85 -9.07
C ILE A 51 21.68 8.74 -8.10
N ASP A 52 22.56 8.32 -7.19
CA ASP A 52 22.24 7.40 -6.10
C ASP A 52 21.17 7.97 -5.17
N LYS A 53 21.18 9.29 -4.91
CA LYS A 53 20.17 9.95 -4.08
C LYS A 53 18.81 10.00 -4.78
N VAL A 54 18.80 10.07 -6.11
CA VAL A 54 17.56 9.94 -6.90
C VAL A 54 16.97 8.53 -6.72
N ALA A 55 17.81 7.50 -6.80
CA ALA A 55 17.39 6.12 -6.55
C ALA A 55 16.88 5.92 -5.11
N ASP A 56 17.56 6.52 -4.11
CA ASP A 56 17.12 6.51 -2.71
C ASP A 56 15.74 7.17 -2.56
N ALA A 57 15.52 8.33 -3.19
CA ALA A 57 14.24 9.05 -3.14
C ALA A 57 13.09 8.25 -3.80
N LEU A 58 13.34 7.64 -4.97
CA LEU A 58 12.36 6.77 -5.63
C LEU A 58 12.03 5.52 -4.81
N THR A 59 13.04 4.96 -4.13
CA THR A 59 12.86 3.84 -3.20
C THR A 59 11.99 4.25 -2.01
N LEU A 60 12.22 5.44 -1.45
CA LEU A 60 11.42 5.99 -0.37
C LEU A 60 9.96 6.23 -0.78
N ILE A 61 9.72 6.82 -1.95
CA ILE A 61 8.37 7.01 -2.50
C ILE A 61 7.66 5.66 -2.64
N SER A 62 8.34 4.67 -3.23
CA SER A 62 7.78 3.33 -3.42
C SER A 62 7.45 2.65 -2.10
N TYR A 63 8.37 2.72 -1.12
CA TYR A 63 8.13 2.22 0.22
C TYR A 63 6.92 2.88 0.87
N ARG A 64 6.85 4.22 0.84
CA ARG A 64 5.77 4.98 1.47
C ARG A 64 4.40 4.69 0.84
N ALA A 65 4.36 4.53 -0.48
CA ALA A 65 3.15 4.13 -1.19
C ALA A 65 2.70 2.73 -0.76
N GLN A 66 3.61 1.75 -0.72
CA GLN A 66 3.27 0.38 -0.33
C GLN A 66 2.82 0.30 1.14
N GLU A 67 3.52 0.97 2.04
CA GLU A 67 3.15 1.04 3.46
C GLU A 67 1.74 1.63 3.64
N THR A 68 1.39 2.64 2.84
CA THR A 68 0.06 3.26 2.87
C THR A 68 -1.03 2.31 2.37
N ILE A 69 -0.76 1.59 1.27
CA ILE A 69 -1.67 0.57 0.74
C ILE A 69 -1.95 -0.49 1.82
N ASP A 70 -0.92 -0.97 2.49
CA ASP A 70 -1.05 -1.98 3.54
C ASP A 70 -1.84 -1.44 4.75
N ASN A 71 -1.58 -0.20 5.17
CA ASN A 71 -2.28 0.40 6.31
C ASN A 71 -3.77 0.66 6.01
N VAL A 72 -4.08 1.24 4.85
CA VAL A 72 -5.47 1.43 4.40
C VAL A 72 -6.18 0.08 4.27
N GLY A 73 -5.49 -0.94 3.74
CA GLY A 73 -6.01 -2.30 3.65
C GLY A 73 -6.37 -2.89 5.01
N ARG A 74 -5.52 -2.72 6.03
CA ARG A 74 -5.80 -3.18 7.41
C ARG A 74 -7.00 -2.47 8.03
N GLU A 75 -7.16 -1.16 7.81
CA GLU A 75 -8.32 -0.43 8.30
C GLU A 75 -9.62 -0.91 7.65
N ALA A 76 -9.59 -1.15 6.34
CA ALA A 76 -10.73 -1.73 5.60
C ALA A 76 -11.06 -3.16 6.07
N GLU A 77 -10.04 -4.01 6.27
CA GLU A 77 -10.19 -5.37 6.79
C GLU A 77 -10.82 -5.38 8.19
N SER A 78 -10.48 -4.41 9.04
CA SER A 78 -11.03 -4.31 10.40
C SER A 78 -12.56 -4.17 10.45
N VAL A 79 -13.16 -3.72 9.34
CA VAL A 79 -14.60 -3.55 9.14
C VAL A 79 -15.17 -4.44 8.03
N GLY A 80 -14.41 -5.43 7.55
CA GLY A 80 -14.84 -6.40 6.53
C GLY A 80 -15.09 -5.78 5.15
N CYS A 81 -14.36 -4.71 4.83
CA CYS A 81 -14.46 -3.97 3.57
C CYS A 81 -13.15 -4.03 2.78
N GLU A 82 -12.28 -5.01 3.05
CA GLU A 82 -10.99 -5.15 2.40
C GLU A 82 -11.12 -5.33 0.88
N TYR A 83 -10.17 -4.75 0.15
CA TYR A 83 -10.04 -5.00 -1.27
C TYR A 83 -9.32 -6.33 -1.51
N VAL A 84 -9.97 -7.22 -2.25
CA VAL A 84 -9.40 -8.51 -2.64
C VAL A 84 -9.06 -8.49 -4.13
N ASP A 85 -7.77 -8.58 -4.44
CA ASP A 85 -7.29 -8.79 -5.82
C ASP A 85 -7.42 -10.28 -6.17
N HIS A 86 -8.61 -10.68 -6.62
CA HIS A 86 -8.89 -12.05 -7.03
C HIS A 86 -7.95 -12.55 -8.14
N ASP A 87 -7.42 -11.67 -8.99
CA ASP A 87 -6.49 -12.05 -10.05
C ASP A 87 -5.12 -12.38 -9.47
N ARG A 88 -4.68 -11.64 -8.46
CA ARG A 88 -3.49 -11.96 -7.67
C ARG A 88 -3.67 -13.25 -6.89
N GLU A 89 -4.84 -13.49 -6.28
CA GLU A 89 -5.14 -14.76 -5.60
C GLU A 89 -5.05 -15.95 -6.56
N ARG A 90 -5.65 -15.85 -7.75
CA ARG A 90 -5.56 -16.91 -8.78
C ARG A 90 -4.11 -17.18 -9.18
N ARG A 91 -3.31 -16.13 -9.38
CA ARG A 91 -1.86 -16.25 -9.69
C ARG A 91 -1.09 -16.90 -8.54
N HIS A 92 -1.40 -16.55 -7.29
CA HIS A 92 -0.76 -17.12 -6.10
C HIS A 92 -1.10 -18.60 -5.92
N ALA A 93 -2.36 -18.97 -6.13
CA ALA A 93 -2.82 -20.36 -6.08
C ALA A 93 -2.12 -21.21 -7.15
N ALA A 94 -2.02 -20.72 -8.39
CA ALA A 94 -1.30 -21.40 -9.46
C ALA A 94 0.20 -21.59 -9.14
N ALA A 95 0.86 -20.56 -8.59
CA ALA A 95 2.25 -20.65 -8.18
C ALA A 95 2.47 -21.64 -7.03
N HIS A 96 1.54 -21.72 -6.08
CA HIS A 96 1.57 -22.71 -5.00
C HIS A 96 1.43 -24.13 -5.55
N GLN A 97 0.43 -24.37 -6.42
CA GLN A 97 0.20 -25.66 -7.08
C GLN A 97 1.43 -26.12 -7.88
N TYR A 98 2.09 -25.22 -8.61
CA TYR A 98 3.33 -25.54 -9.34
C TYR A 98 4.44 -26.00 -8.39
N LYS A 99 4.63 -25.32 -7.25
CA LYS A 99 5.66 -25.68 -6.26
C LYS A 99 5.37 -27.02 -5.59
N THR A 100 4.11 -27.28 -5.23
CA THR A 100 3.71 -28.55 -4.60
C THR A 100 3.73 -29.72 -5.58
N GLY A 101 3.29 -29.51 -6.83
CA GLY A 101 3.30 -30.55 -7.87
C GLY A 101 4.71 -30.96 -8.33
N ARG A 102 5.72 -30.11 -8.12
CA ARG A 102 7.13 -30.45 -8.39
C ARG A 102 7.76 -31.36 -7.32
N GLY A 103 7.13 -31.49 -6.14
CA GLY A 103 7.58 -32.36 -5.06
C GLY A 103 7.17 -33.84 -5.22
N GLU A 104 6.22 -34.14 -6.10
CA GLU A 104 5.73 -35.51 -6.35
C GLU A 104 6.44 -36.22 -7.52
N HIS A 105 7.40 -35.55 -8.16
CA HIS A 105 8.16 -36.05 -9.31
C HIS A 105 9.69 -36.02 -9.10
N ALA A 106 10.15 -35.92 -7.85
CA ALA A 106 11.56 -35.97 -7.46
C ALA A 106 11.88 -37.27 -6.72
#